data_AF-A0A7W1XYM7-F1
#
_entry.id   AF-A0A7W1XYM7-F1
#
_cell.length_a   1.000
_cell.length_b   1.000
_cell.length_c   1.000
_cell.angle_alpha   90.00
_cell.angle_beta   90.00
_cell.angle_gamma   90.00
#
_symmetry.space_group_name_H-M   'P 1'
#
loop_
_entity.id
_entity.type
_entity.pdbx_description
1 polymer ?
#
loop_
_entity_poly.entity_id
_entity_poly.type
_entity_poly.pdbx_seq_one_letter_code
_entity_poly.pdbx_strand_id
1 'polypeptide(L)'
;AVSRSVLHYARGVAFANTERFTEAREELANLDAAIEAIPEEYKMGSLPCGEVWEVGRRVLEGEILFKEGNREAGLAKLKKAVELEDQLAYSEPPAWPVPARHPLGALLNTAGQFEEAEKVFLKDLEHYPANGWALLGLTNALEGQGRSEEAELTRRAFREAWKDADVEPTSACYCGEIGSR
;
A
#
# COMPACT_ATOMS: atom_id res chain seq x y z
N ALA A 1 -22.71 6.19 -3.16
CA ALA A 1 -22.09 4.86 -3.06
C ALA A 1 -20.58 5.00 -2.92
N VAL A 2 -19.91 5.71 -3.83
CA VAL A 2 -18.46 6.03 -3.76
C VAL A 2 -17.97 6.50 -2.39
N SER A 3 -18.57 7.54 -1.79
CA SER A 3 -18.14 8.03 -0.46
C SER A 3 -18.32 6.99 0.66
N ARG A 4 -19.28 6.07 0.53
CA ARG A 4 -19.46 4.95 1.45
C ARG A 4 -18.35 3.91 1.25
N SER A 5 -17.98 3.61 0.00
CA SER A 5 -16.83 2.75 -0.30
C SER A 5 -15.53 3.30 0.32
N VAL A 6 -15.29 4.61 0.23
CA VAL A 6 -14.14 5.26 0.93
C VAL A 6 -14.19 5.06 2.44
N LEU A 7 -15.36 5.25 3.05
CA LEU A 7 -15.55 5.04 4.49
C LEU A 7 -15.25 3.60 4.91
N HIS A 8 -15.81 2.62 4.20
CA HIS A 8 -15.62 1.20 4.50
C HIS A 8 -14.17 0.77 4.29
N TYR A 9 -13.53 1.23 3.21
CA TYR A 9 -12.11 1.00 2.97
C TYR A 9 -11.24 1.53 4.12
N ALA A 10 -11.40 2.80 4.48
CA ALA A 10 -10.59 3.43 5.54
C ALA A 10 -10.80 2.77 6.90
N ARG A 11 -12.05 2.43 7.26
CA ARG A 11 -12.37 1.71 8.50
C ARG A 11 -11.79 0.29 8.50
N GLY A 12 -11.91 -0.41 7.37
CA GLY A 12 -11.36 -1.76 7.21
C GLY A 12 -9.84 -1.78 7.41
N VAL A 13 -9.11 -0.84 6.80
CA VAL A 13 -7.66 -0.69 6.99
C VAL A 13 -7.34 -0.39 8.45
N ALA A 14 -8.08 0.51 9.09
CA ALA A 14 -7.88 0.83 10.50
C ALA A 14 -8.13 -0.37 11.43
N PHE A 15 -9.19 -1.14 11.20
CA PHE A 15 -9.49 -2.34 11.97
C PHE A 15 -8.45 -3.45 11.76
N ALA A 16 -7.99 -3.67 10.53
CA ALA A 16 -6.93 -4.62 10.23
C ALA A 16 -5.63 -4.29 10.99
N ASN A 17 -5.27 -3.00 11.02
CA ASN A 17 -4.05 -2.52 11.70
C ASN A 17 -4.19 -2.36 13.22
N THR A 18 -5.40 -2.51 13.76
CA THR A 18 -5.68 -2.53 15.21
C THR A 18 -6.09 -3.91 15.73
N GLU A 19 -5.81 -4.97 14.96
CA GLU A 19 -6.09 -6.37 15.27
C GLU A 19 -7.59 -6.70 15.47
N ARG A 20 -8.49 -5.86 14.95
CA ARG A 20 -9.95 -6.00 15.00
C ARG A 20 -10.47 -6.71 13.75
N PHE A 21 -10.04 -7.95 13.56
CA PHE A 21 -10.21 -8.66 12.28
C PHE A 21 -11.66 -8.95 11.90
N THR A 22 -12.53 -9.23 12.88
CA THR A 22 -13.96 -9.42 12.63
C THR A 22 -14.56 -8.16 12.01
N GLU A 23 -14.33 -6.99 12.62
CA GLU A 23 -14.82 -5.73 12.09
C GLU A 23 -14.15 -5.39 10.75
N ALA A 24 -12.88 -5.71 10.56
CA ALA A 24 -12.20 -5.49 9.27
C ALA A 24 -12.86 -6.30 8.13
N ARG A 25 -13.25 -7.55 8.39
CA ARG A 25 -13.98 -8.40 7.44
C ARG A 25 -15.40 -7.91 7.17
N GLU A 26 -16.08 -7.42 8.20
CA GLU A 26 -17.39 -6.77 8.04
C GLU A 26 -17.28 -5.53 7.14
N GLU A 27 -16.25 -4.69 7.33
CA GLU A 27 -16.01 -3.54 6.47
C GLU A 27 -15.65 -3.94 5.04
N LEU A 28 -14.91 -5.03 4.82
CA LEU A 28 -14.65 -5.56 3.48
C LEU A 28 -15.96 -6.00 2.79
N ALA A 29 -16.86 -6.68 3.50
CA ALA A 29 -18.17 -7.06 2.96
C ALA A 29 -19.05 -5.82 2.68
N ASN A 30 -19.01 -4.81 3.55
CA ASN A 30 -19.72 -3.54 3.33
C ASN A 30 -19.13 -2.74 2.17
N LEU A 31 -17.81 -2.80 1.97
CA LEU A 31 -17.12 -2.21 0.81
C LEU A 31 -17.61 -2.87 -0.48
N ASP A 32 -17.67 -4.20 -0.52
CA ASP A 32 -18.16 -4.96 -1.68
C ASP A 32 -19.59 -4.53 -2.06
N ALA A 33 -20.49 -4.52 -1.09
CA ALA A 33 -21.87 -4.06 -1.29
C ALA A 33 -21.96 -2.58 -1.72
N ALA A 34 -21.06 -1.73 -1.20
CA ALA A 34 -21.00 -0.32 -1.58
C ALA A 34 -20.47 -0.13 -3.02
N ILE A 35 -19.53 -0.95 -3.47
CA ILE A 35 -19.01 -0.96 -4.85
C ILE A 35 -20.09 -1.42 -5.83
N GLU A 36 -20.79 -2.52 -5.53
CA GLU A 36 -21.89 -3.04 -6.36
C GLU A 36 -23.03 -2.03 -6.54
N ALA A 37 -23.24 -1.15 -5.56
CA ALA A 37 -24.25 -0.09 -5.62
C ALA A 37 -23.81 1.15 -6.43
N ILE A 38 -22.60 1.16 -7.01
CA ILE A 38 -22.13 2.24 -7.89
C ILE A 38 -22.62 1.95 -9.31
N PRO A 39 -23.34 2.88 -9.97
CA PRO A 39 -23.68 2.73 -11.39
C PRO A 39 -22.43 2.53 -12.25
N GLU A 40 -22.50 1.63 -13.23
CA GLU A 40 -21.37 1.26 -14.10
C GLU A 40 -20.78 2.46 -14.85
N GLU A 41 -21.61 3.46 -15.16
CA GLU A 41 -21.19 4.67 -15.87
C GLU A 41 -20.43 5.65 -14.97
N TYR A 42 -20.45 5.45 -13.66
CA TYR A 42 -19.79 6.35 -12.72
C TYR A 42 -18.27 6.20 -12.80
N LYS A 43 -17.58 7.33 -12.80
CA LYS A 43 -16.13 7.38 -12.96
C LYS A 43 -15.43 7.96 -11.74
N MET A 44 -14.23 7.46 -11.48
CA MET A 44 -13.27 8.07 -10.57
C MET A 44 -12.12 8.63 -11.41
N GLY A 45 -12.03 9.96 -11.50
CA GLY A 45 -11.27 10.60 -12.56
C GLY A 45 -11.88 10.30 -13.94
N SER A 46 -11.07 9.77 -14.85
CA SER A 46 -11.52 9.37 -16.20
C SER A 46 -11.83 7.88 -16.34
N LEU A 47 -11.62 7.09 -15.27
CA LEU A 47 -11.72 5.64 -15.27
C LEU A 47 -13.03 5.14 -14.66
N PRO A 48 -13.56 3.98 -15.11
CA PRO A 48 -14.68 3.31 -14.44
C PRO A 48 -14.40 3.11 -12.95
N CYS A 49 -15.37 3.48 -12.11
CA CYS A 49 -15.17 3.44 -10.66
C CYS A 49 -14.91 2.02 -10.13
N GLY A 50 -15.47 1.00 -10.78
CA GLY A 50 -15.25 -0.41 -10.42
C GLY A 50 -13.81 -0.87 -10.62
N GLU A 51 -13.16 -0.48 -11.71
CA GLU A 51 -11.75 -0.80 -11.98
C GLU A 51 -10.83 -0.21 -10.90
N VAL A 52 -11.08 1.04 -10.54
CA VAL A 52 -10.30 1.75 -9.51
C VAL A 52 -10.54 1.13 -8.13
N TRP A 53 -11.80 0.78 -7.80
CA TRP A 53 -12.11 0.13 -6.53
C TRP A 53 -11.55 -1.28 -6.40
N GLU A 54 -11.36 -2.00 -7.51
CA GLU A 54 -10.76 -3.33 -7.45
C GLU A 54 -9.33 -3.26 -6.90
N VAL A 55 -8.56 -2.21 -7.21
CA VAL A 55 -7.24 -1.96 -6.58
C VAL A 55 -7.39 -1.85 -5.06
N GLY A 56 -8.21 -0.91 -4.59
CA GLY A 56 -8.43 -0.67 -3.16
C GLY A 56 -8.95 -1.89 -2.41
N ARG A 57 -9.87 -2.64 -3.03
CA ARG A 57 -10.42 -3.88 -2.49
C ARG A 57 -9.33 -4.93 -2.28
N ARG A 58 -8.43 -5.11 -3.25
CA ARG A 58 -7.29 -6.05 -3.11
C ARG A 58 -6.28 -5.60 -2.07
N VAL A 59 -6.05 -4.29 -1.93
CA VAL A 59 -5.21 -3.75 -0.85
C VAL A 59 -5.80 -4.11 0.52
N LEU A 60 -7.08 -3.79 0.75
CA LEU A 60 -7.75 -4.08 2.03
C LEU A 60 -7.76 -5.58 2.34
N GLU A 61 -8.16 -6.42 1.38
CA GLU A 61 -8.17 -7.87 1.55
C GLU A 61 -6.78 -8.41 1.88
N GLY A 62 -5.74 -7.88 1.23
CA GLY A 62 -4.36 -8.28 1.45
C GLY A 62 -3.85 -7.90 2.84
N GLU A 63 -4.12 -6.69 3.31
CA GLU A 63 -3.76 -6.25 4.66
C GLU A 63 -4.46 -7.09 5.74
N ILE A 64 -5.77 -7.34 5.60
CA ILE A 64 -6.54 -8.18 6.53
C ILE A 64 -5.90 -9.57 6.64
N LEU A 65 -5.71 -10.24 5.49
CA LEU A 65 -5.14 -11.60 5.46
C LEU A 65 -3.74 -11.64 6.07
N PHE A 66 -2.90 -10.65 5.75
CA PHE A 66 -1.54 -10.59 6.27
C PHE A 66 -1.53 -10.45 7.80
N LYS A 67 -2.36 -9.54 8.34
CA LYS A 67 -2.43 -9.25 9.77
C LYS A 67 -3.10 -10.38 10.57
N GLU A 68 -3.99 -11.16 9.96
CA GLU A 68 -4.53 -12.41 10.53
C GLU A 68 -3.51 -13.57 10.54
N GLY A 69 -2.30 -13.36 10.02
CA GLY A 69 -1.23 -14.36 9.99
C GLY A 69 -1.18 -15.18 8.69
N ASN A 70 -2.13 -15.00 7.77
CA ASN A 70 -2.06 -15.58 6.42
C ASN A 70 -1.20 -14.72 5.50
N ARG A 71 0.09 -14.59 5.86
CA ARG A 71 1.04 -13.65 5.24
C ARG A 71 1.21 -13.88 3.75
N GLU A 72 1.34 -15.12 3.30
CA GLU A 72 1.51 -15.43 1.88
C GLU A 72 0.28 -15.04 1.04
N ALA A 73 -0.92 -15.38 1.52
CA ALA A 73 -2.14 -14.99 0.82
C ALA A 73 -2.34 -13.47 0.81
N GLY A 74 -2.02 -12.79 1.92
CA GLY A 74 -2.07 -11.34 2.01
C GLY A 74 -1.14 -10.65 0.99
N LEU A 75 0.12 -11.11 0.93
CA LEU A 75 1.08 -10.61 -0.06
C LEU A 75 0.64 -10.91 -1.50
N ALA A 76 0.03 -12.06 -1.78
CA ALA A 76 -0.50 -12.38 -3.10
C ALA A 76 -1.62 -11.41 -3.53
N LYS A 77 -2.51 -11.01 -2.61
CA LYS A 77 -3.54 -10.00 -2.89
C LYS A 77 -2.94 -8.63 -3.16
N LEU A 78 -1.93 -8.22 -2.40
CA LEU A 78 -1.22 -6.95 -2.60
C LEU A 78 -0.45 -6.89 -3.92
N LYS A 79 0.23 -7.99 -4.30
CA LYS A 79 0.84 -8.13 -5.63
C LYS A 79 -0.20 -7.95 -6.73
N LYS A 80 -1.38 -8.56 -6.56
CA LYS A 80 -2.48 -8.38 -7.51
C LYS A 80 -3.02 -6.95 -7.53
N ALA A 81 -3.04 -6.25 -6.40
CA ALA A 81 -3.41 -4.83 -6.36
C ALA A 81 -2.45 -3.98 -7.21
N VAL A 82 -1.14 -4.20 -7.08
CA VAL A 82 -0.11 -3.51 -7.88
C VAL A 82 -0.27 -3.83 -9.37
N GLU A 83 -0.50 -5.09 -9.74
CA GLU A 83 -0.74 -5.47 -11.14
C GLU A 83 -1.97 -4.76 -11.74
N LEU A 84 -3.04 -4.61 -10.96
CA LEU A 84 -4.25 -3.92 -11.39
C LEU A 84 -4.01 -2.40 -11.49
N GLU A 85 -3.33 -1.81 -10.52
CA GLU A 85 -2.95 -0.40 -10.53
C GLU A 85 -2.09 -0.05 -11.75
N ASP A 86 -1.12 -0.91 -12.10
CA ASP A 86 -0.26 -0.74 -13.26
C ASP A 86 -1.00 -0.83 -14.61
N GLN A 87 -2.19 -1.43 -14.61
CA GLN A 87 -3.05 -1.55 -15.80
C GLN A 87 -4.03 -0.37 -15.92
N LEU A 88 -4.20 0.43 -14.88
CA LEU A 88 -5.06 1.61 -14.94
C LEU A 88 -4.49 2.62 -15.96
N ALA A 89 -5.37 3.23 -16.75
CA ALA A 89 -4.92 4.27 -17.67
C ALA A 89 -4.37 5.47 -16.89
N TYR A 90 -3.29 6.05 -17.41
CA TYR A 90 -2.67 7.23 -16.82
C TYR A 90 -3.68 8.36 -16.60
N SER A 91 -3.66 8.95 -15.41
CA SER A 91 -4.52 10.07 -15.03
C SER A 91 -3.79 11.00 -14.04
N GLU A 92 -4.05 12.31 -14.15
CA GLU A 92 -3.57 13.31 -13.20
C GLU A 92 -4.76 14.07 -12.60
N PRO A 93 -5.03 13.93 -11.28
CA PRO A 93 -4.33 13.07 -10.32
C PRO A 93 -4.58 11.57 -10.57
N PRO A 94 -3.73 10.67 -10.03
CA PRO A 94 -3.97 9.23 -10.09
C PRO A 94 -5.37 8.88 -9.59
N ALA A 95 -6.07 8.03 -10.34
CA ALA A 95 -7.43 7.63 -9.97
C ALA A 95 -7.48 6.92 -8.61
N TRP A 96 -6.46 6.10 -8.30
CA TRP A 96 -6.24 5.54 -6.99
C TRP A 96 -5.19 6.37 -6.23
N PRO A 97 -5.54 7.04 -5.12
CA PRO A 97 -4.65 8.03 -4.49
C PRO A 97 -3.63 7.43 -3.51
N VAL A 98 -3.73 6.14 -3.15
CA VAL A 98 -2.87 5.48 -2.16
C VAL A 98 -2.09 4.34 -2.82
N PRO A 99 -0.87 4.57 -3.35
CA PRO A 99 -0.17 3.59 -4.18
C PRO A 99 -0.08 2.20 -3.55
N ALA A 100 -0.54 1.16 -4.26
CA ALA A 100 -0.58 -0.21 -3.73
C ALA A 100 0.82 -0.80 -3.48
N ARG A 101 1.85 -0.22 -4.10
CA ARG A 101 3.26 -0.56 -3.86
C ARG A 101 3.70 -0.28 -2.43
N HIS A 102 3.17 0.76 -1.77
CA HIS A 102 3.57 1.12 -0.41
C HIS A 102 3.19 0.03 0.61
N PRO A 103 1.92 -0.42 0.71
CA PRO A 103 1.57 -1.52 1.60
C PRO A 103 2.23 -2.84 1.20
N LEU A 104 2.37 -3.14 -0.10
CA LEU A 104 3.08 -4.35 -0.55
C LEU A 104 4.53 -4.36 -0.06
N GLY A 105 5.30 -3.31 -0.38
CA GLY A 105 6.72 -3.22 -0.01
C GLY A 105 6.93 -3.20 1.50
N ALA A 106 6.08 -2.48 2.23
CA ALA A 106 6.14 -2.41 3.69
C ALA A 106 5.90 -3.79 4.34
N LEU A 107 4.90 -4.54 3.89
CA LEU A 107 4.62 -5.87 4.43
C LEU A 107 5.61 -6.93 3.96
N LEU A 108 6.23 -6.77 2.78
CA LEU A 108 7.38 -7.59 2.36
C LEU A 108 8.57 -7.40 3.31
N ASN A 109 8.90 -6.15 3.66
CA ASN A 109 9.92 -5.86 4.67
C ASN A 109 9.56 -6.49 6.03
N THR A 110 8.33 -6.33 6.51
CA THR A 110 7.86 -6.97 7.76
C THR A 110 7.93 -8.50 7.71
N ALA A 111 7.75 -9.10 6.52
CA ALA A 111 7.89 -10.54 6.32
C ALA A 111 9.34 -11.02 6.14
N GLY A 112 10.33 -10.11 6.14
CA GLY A 112 11.73 -10.44 5.87
C GLY A 112 12.03 -10.76 4.38
N GLN A 113 11.09 -10.47 3.48
CA GLN A 113 11.25 -10.68 2.02
C GLN A 113 11.92 -9.46 1.38
N PHE A 114 13.11 -9.11 1.87
CA PHE A 114 13.77 -7.85 1.58
C PHE A 114 14.17 -7.68 0.10
N GLU A 115 14.59 -8.75 -0.59
CA GLU A 115 14.94 -8.69 -2.02
C GLU A 115 13.72 -8.35 -2.89
N GLU A 116 12.54 -8.83 -2.51
CA GLU A 116 11.32 -8.53 -3.24
C GLU A 116 10.83 -7.12 -2.90
N ALA A 117 10.95 -6.70 -1.64
CA ALA A 117 10.64 -5.34 -1.22
C ALA A 117 11.47 -4.29 -1.98
N GLU A 118 12.78 -4.53 -2.13
CA GLU A 118 13.67 -3.67 -2.92
C GLU A 118 13.14 -3.46 -4.35
N LYS A 119 12.76 -4.54 -5.05
CA LYS A 119 12.23 -4.43 -6.42
C LYS A 119 10.96 -3.59 -6.47
N VAL A 120 10.07 -3.75 -5.48
CA VAL A 120 8.83 -2.97 -5.40
C VAL A 120 9.13 -1.48 -5.25
N PHE A 121 10.05 -1.10 -4.35
CA PHE A 121 10.40 0.30 -4.13
C PHE A 121 11.21 0.91 -5.26
N LEU A 122 12.15 0.17 -5.87
CA LEU A 122 12.85 0.64 -7.07
C LEU A 122 11.85 0.92 -8.21
N LYS A 123 10.84 0.05 -8.39
CA LYS A 123 9.80 0.27 -9.39
C LYS A 123 8.93 1.50 -9.09
N ASP A 124 8.66 1.78 -7.81
CA ASP A 124 7.97 3.02 -7.41
C ASP A 124 8.82 4.25 -7.76
N LEU A 125 10.12 4.23 -7.45
CA LEU A 125 11.05 5.34 -7.68
C LEU A 125 11.33 5.60 -9.18
N GLU A 126 11.14 4.60 -10.05
CA GLU A 126 11.13 4.82 -11.50
C GLU A 126 9.97 5.74 -11.95
N HIS A 127 8.81 5.64 -11.29
CA HIS A 127 7.63 6.44 -11.62
C HIS A 127 7.59 7.76 -10.86
N TYR A 128 7.99 7.72 -9.59
CA TYR A 128 7.98 8.86 -8.67
C TYR A 128 9.38 9.09 -8.10
N PRO A 129 10.28 9.73 -8.86
CA PRO A 129 11.61 10.06 -8.38
C PRO A 129 11.56 10.84 -7.07
N ALA A 130 12.44 10.47 -6.13
CA ALA A 130 12.52 11.06 -4.79
C ALA A 130 11.25 10.90 -3.91
N ASN A 131 10.39 9.92 -4.18
CA ASN A 131 9.29 9.59 -3.28
C ASN A 131 9.81 9.11 -1.91
N GLY A 132 9.64 9.94 -0.87
CA GLY A 132 10.16 9.68 0.47
C GLY A 132 9.65 8.38 1.10
N TRP A 133 8.39 7.99 0.84
CA TRP A 133 7.84 6.71 1.33
C TRP A 133 8.59 5.52 0.74
N ALA A 134 8.83 5.54 -0.57
CA ALA A 134 9.56 4.48 -1.25
C ALA A 134 11.06 4.47 -0.91
N LEU A 135 11.67 5.64 -0.73
CA LEU A 135 13.06 5.75 -0.26
C LEU A 135 13.23 5.15 1.13
N LEU A 136 12.33 5.45 2.07
CA LEU A 136 12.36 4.84 3.41
C LEU A 136 12.19 3.31 3.33
N GLY A 137 11.23 2.85 2.54
CA GLY A 137 11.01 1.42 2.30
C GLY A 137 12.22 0.70 1.71
N LEU A 138 12.88 1.32 0.73
CA LEU A 138 14.08 0.81 0.09
C LEU A 138 15.27 0.79 1.06
N THR A 139 15.45 1.83 1.87
CA THR A 139 16.46 1.84 2.95
C THR A 139 16.27 0.63 3.85
N ASN A 140 15.05 0.38 4.33
CA ASN A 140 14.77 -0.76 5.21
C ASN A 140 15.01 -2.12 4.53
N ALA A 141 14.68 -2.24 3.24
CA ALA A 141 14.95 -3.45 2.46
C ALA A 141 16.46 -3.72 2.34
N LEU A 142 17.25 -2.69 2.02
CA LEU A 142 18.70 -2.80 1.89
C LEU A 142 19.37 -3.12 3.23
N GLU A 143 18.91 -2.54 4.34
CA GLU A 143 19.37 -2.88 5.69
C GLU A 143 19.07 -4.34 6.05
N GLY A 144 17.86 -4.82 5.75
CA GLY A 144 17.48 -6.21 5.96
C GLY A 144 18.32 -7.21 5.16
N GLN A 145 18.88 -6.78 4.02
CA GLN A 145 19.84 -7.55 3.23
C GLN A 145 21.30 -7.42 3.70
N GLY A 146 21.59 -6.57 4.70
CA GLY A 146 22.95 -6.28 5.16
C GLY A 146 23.76 -5.37 4.23
N ARG A 147 23.12 -4.68 3.29
CA ARG A 147 23.75 -3.78 2.31
C ARG A 147 23.85 -2.35 2.85
N SER A 148 24.55 -2.19 3.97
CA SER A 148 24.56 -0.94 4.75
C SER A 148 25.06 0.29 3.99
N GLU A 149 26.02 0.14 3.09
CA GLU A 149 26.55 1.26 2.29
C GLU A 149 25.48 1.81 1.35
N GLU A 150 24.76 0.92 0.66
CA GLU A 150 23.67 1.29 -0.25
C GLU A 150 22.47 1.84 0.52
N ALA A 151 22.15 1.23 1.67
CA ALA A 151 21.11 1.72 2.56
C ALA A 151 21.37 3.15 3.02
N GLU A 152 22.62 3.52 3.32
CA GLU A 152 22.97 4.89 3.73
C GLU A 152 22.89 5.90 2.58
N LEU A 153 23.17 5.48 1.34
CA LEU A 153 22.93 6.34 0.17
C LEU A 153 21.44 6.65 0.01
N THR A 154 20.59 5.61 0.08
CA THR A 154 19.12 5.78 0.03
C THR A 154 18.61 6.58 1.22
N ARG A 155 19.17 6.41 2.42
CA ARG A 155 18.78 7.16 3.62
C ARG A 155 19.09 8.65 3.49
N ARG A 156 20.20 9.03 2.85
CA ARG A 156 20.50 10.44 2.53
C ARG A 156 19.45 11.02 1.59
N ALA A 157 19.06 10.28 0.55
CA ALA A 157 18.02 10.70 -0.37
C ALA A 157 16.67 10.85 0.36
N PHE A 158 16.32 9.93 1.26
CA PHE A 158 15.13 10.05 2.10
C PHE A 158 15.16 11.33 2.95
N ARG A 159 16.27 11.58 3.67
CA ARG A 159 16.41 12.79 4.51
C ARG A 159 16.24 14.08 3.70
N GLU A 160 16.74 14.13 2.47
CA GLU A 160 16.54 15.30 1.60
C GLU A 160 15.07 15.42 1.14
N ALA A 161 14.46 14.32 0.72
CA ALA A 161 13.05 14.29 0.29
C ALA A 161 12.07 14.61 1.43
N TRP A 162 12.46 14.35 2.68
CA TRP A 162 11.62 14.45 3.87
C TRP A 162 12.00 15.63 4.81
N LYS A 163 12.92 16.50 4.40
CA LYS A 163 13.53 17.53 5.27
C LYS A 163 12.55 18.56 5.87
N ASP A 164 11.44 18.82 5.18
CA ASP A 164 10.43 19.81 5.56
C ASP A 164 9.19 19.17 6.22
N ALA A 165 9.21 17.87 6.48
CA ALA A 165 8.07 17.15 7.06
C ALA A 165 7.99 17.33 8.58
N ASP A 166 6.76 17.47 9.10
CA ASP A 166 6.52 17.59 10.54
C ASP A 166 6.69 16.26 11.31
N VAL A 167 6.57 15.13 10.61
CA VAL A 167 6.60 13.78 11.20
C VAL A 167 7.49 12.88 10.37
N GLU A 168 8.36 12.13 11.05
CA GLU A 168 9.15 11.07 10.42
C GLU A 168 8.37 9.74 10.45
N PRO A 169 8.02 9.16 9.29
CA PRO A 169 7.35 7.87 9.24
C PRO A 169 8.31 6.75 9.63
N THR A 170 7.77 5.69 10.25
CA THR A 170 8.55 4.51 10.67
C THR A 170 8.68 3.45 9.57
N SER A 171 7.89 3.57 8.51
CA SER A 171 7.81 2.62 7.40
C SER A 171 7.22 3.31 6.15
N ALA A 172 7.40 2.71 4.97
CA ALA A 172 6.79 3.16 3.72
C ALA A 172 5.24 3.13 3.74
N CYS A 173 4.66 2.35 4.65
CA CYS A 173 3.24 2.33 5.00
C CYS A 173 3.13 2.01 6.48
N TYR A 174 2.23 2.69 7.20
CA TYR A 174 1.98 2.42 8.63
C TYR A 174 1.42 1.01 8.90
N CYS A 175 1.02 0.29 7.85
CA CYS A 175 0.69 -1.12 7.92
C CYS A 175 1.91 -2.03 8.14
N GLY A 176 3.11 -1.59 7.74
CA GLY A 176 4.36 -2.30 8.00
C GLY A 176 4.97 -1.93 9.34
N GLU A 177 5.39 -2.94 10.08
CA GLU A 177 6.21 -2.78 11.29
C GLU A 177 7.62 -3.26 10.98
N ILE A 178 8.61 -2.40 11.23
CA ILE A 178 10.03 -2.73 11.11
C ILE A 178 10.66 -2.31 12.45
N GLY A 179 10.90 -3.28 13.32
CA GLY A 179 11.63 -3.06 14.57
C GLY A 179 10.87 -2.46 15.75
N SER A 180 9.65 -2.90 16.05
CA SER A 180 9.03 -2.63 17.38
C SER A 180 8.18 -3.78 17.91
N ARG A 181 8.83 -4.76 18.54
CA ARG A 181 8.44 -5.27 19.86
C ARG A 181 9.70 -5.53 20.67
#